data_AF-A0A1G3UFP2-F1
#
_entry.id   AF-A0A1G3UFP2-F1
#
_cell.length_a   1.000
_cell.length_b   1.000
_cell.length_c   1.000
_cell.angle_alpha   90.00
_cell.angle_beta   90.00
_cell.angle_gamma   90.00
#
_symmetry.space_group_name_H-M   'P 1'
#
loop_
_entity.id
_entity.type
_entity.pdbx_description
1 polymer ?
#
loop_
_entity_poly.entity_id
_entity_poly.type
_entity_poly.pdbx_seq_one_letter_code
_entity_poly.pdbx_strand_id
1 'polypeptide(L)'
;MFNNLCVAEDSEVQEFVRRVAANVKRIRQEKGITQLALALMIGQKSAAFYANAENSAKDRRFNLEHLYKIAKALDVDVIEFFQ
;
A
#
# COMPACT_ATOMS: atom_id res chain seq x y z
N MET A 1 -26.45 5.39 -25.69
CA MET A 1 -26.33 6.25 -24.49
C MET A 1 -25.64 5.43 -23.42
N PHE A 2 -24.37 5.72 -23.12
CA PHE A 2 -23.62 5.00 -22.10
C PHE A 2 -24.09 5.46 -20.72
N ASN A 3 -25.07 4.77 -20.14
CA ASN A 3 -25.43 4.96 -18.74
C ASN A 3 -24.46 4.12 -17.89
N ASN A 4 -23.78 4.75 -16.93
CA ASN A 4 -22.66 4.25 -16.12
C ASN A 4 -21.37 3.92 -16.91
N LEU A 5 -20.52 4.95 -17.07
CA LEU A 5 -19.19 4.83 -17.67
C LEU A 5 -18.16 4.11 -16.77
N CYS A 6 -18.41 4.00 -15.46
CA CYS A 6 -17.53 3.34 -14.50
C CYS A 6 -18.08 1.96 -14.11
N VAL A 7 -17.23 0.94 -14.18
CA VAL A 7 -17.60 -0.46 -13.90
C VAL A 7 -17.42 -0.86 -12.43
N ALA A 8 -16.86 0.04 -11.61
CA ALA A 8 -16.61 -0.18 -10.19
C ALA A 8 -17.11 1.02 -9.38
N GLU A 9 -17.74 0.73 -8.25
CA GLU A 9 -18.18 1.75 -7.31
C GLU A 9 -16.98 2.29 -6.52
N ASP A 10 -17.02 3.56 -6.11
CA ASP A 10 -15.93 4.17 -5.33
C ASP A 10 -15.63 3.38 -4.05
N SER A 11 -16.67 2.86 -3.39
CA SER A 11 -16.55 2.04 -2.18
C SER A 11 -15.80 0.73 -2.42
N GLU A 12 -16.03 0.08 -3.56
CA GLU A 12 -15.34 -1.14 -3.99
C GLU A 12 -13.85 -0.86 -4.20
N VAL A 13 -13.53 0.22 -4.91
CA VAL A 13 -12.14 0.64 -5.14
C VAL A 13 -11.43 0.99 -3.83
N GLN A 14 -12.10 1.70 -2.91
CA GLN A 14 -11.51 1.98 -1.60
C GLN A 14 -11.26 0.72 -0.78
N GLU A 15 -12.15 -0.27 -0.85
CA GLU A 15 -11.96 -1.53 -0.13
C GLU A 15 -10.78 -2.33 -0.68
N PHE A 16 -10.63 -2.39 -2.01
CA PHE A 16 -9.47 -2.98 -2.64
C PHE A 16 -8.17 -2.29 -2.19
N VAL A 17 -8.12 -0.96 -2.20
CA VAL A 17 -6.94 -0.19 -1.77
C VAL A 17 -6.62 -0.43 -0.28
N ARG A 18 -7.65 -0.50 0.58
CA ARG A 18 -7.48 -0.82 2.00
C ARG A 18 -6.90 -2.21 2.21
N ARG A 19 -7.38 -3.22 1.46
CA ARG A 19 -6.85 -4.58 1.54
C ARG A 19 -5.36 -4.63 1.16
N VAL A 20 -4.98 -3.95 0.07
CA VAL A 20 -3.57 -3.86 -0.35
C VAL A 20 -2.70 -3.22 0.75
N ALA A 21 -3.16 -2.11 1.34
CA ALA A 21 -2.44 -1.46 2.43
C ALA A 21 -2.35 -2.34 3.70
N ALA A 22 -3.42 -3.09 4.01
CA ALA A 22 -3.46 -4.01 5.14
C ALA A 22 -2.49 -5.18 4.97
N ASN A 23 -2.35 -5.73 3.76
CA ASN A 23 -1.38 -6.79 3.46
C ASN A 23 0.06 -6.30 3.60
N VAL A 24 0.37 -5.10 3.08
CA VAL A 24 1.66 -4.45 3.29
C VAL A 24 1.95 -4.32 4.79
N LYS A 25 0.97 -3.82 5.57
CA LYS A 25 1.10 -3.66 7.03
C LYS A 25 1.36 -4.98 7.75
N ARG A 26 0.58 -6.02 7.43
CA ARG A 26 0.70 -7.35 8.01
C ARG A 26 2.09 -7.93 7.76
N ILE A 27 2.53 -7.98 6.51
CA ILE A 27 3.84 -8.55 6.15
C ILE A 27 4.98 -7.73 6.77
N ARG A 28 4.87 -6.40 6.77
CA ARG A 28 5.85 -5.53 7.46
C ARG A 28 5.97 -5.88 8.95
N GLN A 29 4.84 -6.08 9.62
CA GLN A 29 4.80 -6.45 11.04
C GLN A 29 5.37 -7.85 11.29
N GLU A 30 5.06 -8.83 10.44
CA GLU A 30 5.63 -10.18 10.49
C GLU A 30 7.15 -10.17 10.34
N LYS A 31 7.69 -9.25 9.53
CA LYS A 31 9.14 -9.03 9.36
C LYS A 31 9.77 -8.19 10.48
N GLY A 32 8.98 -7.68 11.44
CA GLY A 32 9.46 -6.86 12.55
C GLY A 32 9.99 -5.47 12.16
N ILE A 33 9.61 -4.96 10.98
CA ILE A 33 10.14 -3.70 10.44
C ILE A 33 9.24 -2.53 10.83
N THR A 34 9.81 -1.42 11.31
CA THR A 34 9.03 -0.21 11.63
C THR A 34 8.61 0.55 10.37
N GLN A 35 7.55 1.36 10.46
CA GLN A 35 7.12 2.22 9.34
C GLN A 35 8.23 3.19 8.89
N LEU A 36 8.98 3.75 9.86
CA LEU A 36 10.10 4.63 9.55
C LEU A 36 11.22 3.89 8.83
N ALA A 37 11.61 2.72 9.31
CA ALA A 37 12.65 1.92 8.67
C ALA A 37 12.27 1.58 7.22
N LEU A 38 11.05 1.09 7.00
CA LEU A 38 10.61 0.73 5.64
C LEU A 38 10.51 1.97 4.73
N ALA A 39 10.03 3.10 5.24
CA ALA A 39 10.01 4.36 4.49
C ALA A 39 11.42 4.76 4.00
N LEU A 40 12.42 4.66 4.88
CA LEU A 40 13.83 4.96 4.53
C LEU A 40 14.37 3.95 3.49
N MET A 41 14.07 2.66 3.64
CA MET A 41 14.50 1.60 2.70
C MET A 41 13.97 1.84 1.28
N ILE A 42 12.76 2.40 1.13
CA ILE A 42 12.17 2.71 -0.18
C ILE A 42 12.52 4.12 -0.71
N GLY A 43 13.46 4.82 -0.04
CA GLY A 43 13.99 6.11 -0.48
C GLY A 43 13.18 7.33 -0.05
N GLN A 44 12.26 7.20 0.90
CA GLN A 44 11.53 8.35 1.47
C GLN A 44 12.37 9.04 2.55
N LYS A 45 12.11 10.34 2.76
CA LYS A 45 12.82 11.15 3.78
C LYS A 45 12.21 11.05 5.18
N SER A 46 10.97 10.57 5.30
CA SER A 46 10.27 10.44 6.59
C SER A 46 9.14 9.41 6.52
N ALA A 47 8.65 9.00 7.70
CA ALA A 47 7.55 8.05 7.82
C ALA A 47 6.18 8.64 7.45
N ALA A 48 6.04 9.95 7.29
CA ALA A 48 4.73 10.60 7.19
C ALA A 48 3.92 10.13 5.97
N PHE A 49 4.54 10.04 4.79
CA PHE A 49 3.87 9.51 3.61
C PHE A 49 3.49 8.04 3.82
N TYR A 50 4.47 7.23 4.22
CA TYR A 50 4.31 5.80 4.40
C TYR A 50 3.20 5.47 5.41
N ALA A 51 3.19 6.12 6.57
CA ALA A 51 2.20 5.91 7.61
C ALA A 51 0.78 6.29 7.17
N ASN A 52 0.63 7.35 6.37
CA ASN A 52 -0.69 7.70 5.82
C ASN A 52 -1.14 6.66 4.77
N ALA A 53 -0.24 6.21 3.89
CA ALA A 53 -0.56 5.21 2.88
C ALA A 53 -0.92 3.84 3.49
N GLU A 54 -0.13 3.37 4.46
CA GLU A 54 -0.35 2.08 5.13
C GLU A 54 -1.64 2.06 5.96
N ASN A 55 -2.07 3.19 6.51
CA ASN A 55 -3.32 3.30 7.27
C ASN A 55 -4.49 3.80 6.41
N SER A 56 -4.34 3.90 5.09
CA SER A 56 -5.33 4.46 4.16
C SER A 56 -5.91 5.81 4.62
N ALA A 57 -5.05 6.64 5.22
CA ALA A 57 -5.41 7.95 5.77
C ALA A 57 -5.04 9.08 4.81
N LYS A 58 -5.76 10.20 4.91
CA LYS A 58 -5.51 11.43 4.13
C LYS A 58 -5.41 11.21 2.61
N ASP A 59 -6.20 10.26 2.10
CA ASP A 59 -6.24 9.88 0.68
C ASP A 59 -4.85 9.52 0.09
N ARG A 60 -3.93 9.02 0.94
CA ARG A 60 -2.63 8.55 0.48
C ARG A 60 -2.71 7.08 0.12
N ARG A 61 -2.16 6.74 -1.04
CA ARG A 61 -2.09 5.37 -1.57
C ARG A 61 -0.66 5.01 -1.92
N PHE A 62 -0.32 3.74 -1.79
CA PHE A 62 0.86 3.21 -2.47
C PHE A 62 0.58 3.18 -3.98
N ASN A 63 1.57 3.56 -4.78
CA ASN A 63 1.54 3.35 -6.21
C ASN A 63 2.35 2.09 -6.53
N LEU A 64 2.41 1.69 -7.80
CA LEU A 64 3.12 0.46 -8.19
C LEU A 64 4.63 0.51 -7.87
N GLU A 65 5.28 1.67 -7.98
CA GLU A 65 6.69 1.84 -7.62
C GLU A 65 6.91 1.62 -6.12
N HIS A 66 6.03 2.18 -5.28
CA HIS A 66 6.07 1.96 -3.84
C HIS A 66 5.89 0.48 -3.51
N LEU A 67 4.86 -0.18 -4.06
CA LEU A 67 4.62 -1.60 -3.82
C LEU A 67 5.83 -2.44 -4.25
N TYR A 68 6.39 -2.19 -5.43
CA TYR A 68 7.58 -2.93 -5.87
C TYR A 68 8.78 -2.74 -4.93
N LYS A 69 9.09 -1.51 -4.53
CA LYS A 69 10.19 -1.25 -3.58
C LYS A 69 9.94 -1.88 -2.21
N ILE A 70 8.69 -1.83 -1.72
CA ILE A 70 8.29 -2.45 -0.46
C ILE A 70 8.47 -3.97 -0.54
N ALA A 71 8.06 -4.62 -1.63
CA ALA A 71 8.25 -6.06 -1.84
C ALA A 71 9.74 -6.44 -1.78
N LYS A 72 10.59 -5.68 -2.47
CA LYS A 72 12.05 -5.88 -2.43
C LYS A 72 12.63 -5.65 -1.03
N ALA A 73 12.13 -4.66 -0.29
CA ALA A 73 12.59 -4.35 1.07
C ALA A 73 12.14 -5.41 2.11
N LEU A 74 10.99 -6.05 1.89
CA LEU A 74 10.43 -7.08 2.78
C LEU A 74 10.82 -8.51 2.37
N ASP A 75 11.51 -8.68 1.24
CA ASP A 75 11.89 -9.97 0.67
C ASP A 75 10.68 -10.90 0.49
N VAL A 76 9.72 -10.43 -0.31
CA VAL A 76 8.50 -11.15 -0.71
C VAL A 76 8.18 -10.85 -2.17
N ASP A 77 7.35 -11.69 -2.81
CA ASP A 77 6.78 -11.37 -4.11
C ASP A 77 5.78 -10.20 -3.97
N VAL A 78 5.74 -9.29 -4.93
CA VAL A 78 4.81 -8.14 -4.91
C VAL A 78 3.35 -8.58 -4.98
N ILE A 79 3.07 -9.78 -5.53
CA ILE A 79 1.71 -10.34 -5.58
C ILE A 79 1.13 -10.59 -4.18
N GLU A 80 1.99 -10.78 -3.16
CA GLU A 80 1.57 -11.00 -1.77
C GLU A 80 0.76 -9.82 -1.21
N PHE A 81 0.90 -8.62 -1.78
CA PHE A 81 0.10 -7.46 -1.37
C PHE A 81 -1.35 -7.50 -1.89
N PHE A 82 -1.65 -8.36 -2.86
CA PHE A 82 -2.98 -8.42 -3.50
C PHE A 82 -3.83 -9.61 -3.05
N GLN A 83 -3.31 -10.45 -2.14
CA GLN A 83 -4.02 -11.60 -1.56
C GLN A 83 -5.16 -11.20 -0.61
#